data_AF-A0A6P2AV29-F1
#
_entry.id   AF-A0A6P2AV29-F1
#
_cell.length_a   1.000
_cell.length_b   1.000
_cell.length_c   1.000
_cell.angle_alpha   90.00
_cell.angle_beta   90.00
_cell.angle_gamma   90.00
#
_symmetry.space_group_name_H-M   'P 1'
#
loop_
_entity.id
_entity.type
_entity.pdbx_description
1 polymer ?
#
loop_
_entity_poly.entity_id
_entity_poly.type
_entity_poly.pdbx_seq_one_letter_code
_entity_poly.pdbx_strand_id
1 'polypeptide(L)'
;PRLICGEEPEMCIRLRRAGWRIFRLDADMTLHDAAMMKLSQFWRRSIRGGWAVAEGFARYGGPPEYYMQRQHKSGWLWGAGVPLAMVILAWPTQGLSFLLLLGYPYLIWRVYRYRIGAGDRPSHARLYAFYTVLSKIPQAIGQGQYWLTRWQGKTATLIEYKG
;
A
#
# COMPACT_ATOMS: atom_id res chain seq x y z
N PRO A 1 -9.07 1.91 -21.08
CA PRO A 1 -9.39 1.49 -19.70
C PRO A 1 -9.26 2.66 -18.72
N ARG A 2 -10.35 3.01 -18.01
CA ARG A 2 -10.40 4.11 -17.04
C ARG A 2 -9.77 3.64 -15.72
N LEU A 3 -8.61 4.17 -15.37
CA LEU A 3 -7.99 3.96 -14.05
C LEU A 3 -8.74 4.81 -13.01
N ILE A 4 -8.92 4.29 -11.80
CA ILE A 4 -9.42 5.13 -10.68
C ILE A 4 -8.28 5.95 -10.07
N CYS A 5 -7.05 5.43 -10.12
CA CYS A 5 -5.87 6.03 -9.51
C CYS A 5 -4.59 5.48 -10.16
N GLY A 6 -3.48 6.20 -10.03
CA GLY A 6 -2.18 5.77 -10.56
C GLY A 6 -1.98 6.04 -12.05
N GLU A 7 -2.67 7.05 -12.61
CA GLU A 7 -2.53 7.46 -14.01
C GLU A 7 -1.10 7.88 -14.36
N GLU A 8 -0.43 8.63 -13.49
CA GLU A 8 0.94 9.09 -13.71
C GLU A 8 1.93 7.90 -13.81
N PRO A 9 2.00 6.95 -12.84
CA PRO A 9 2.83 5.76 -13.02
C PRO A 9 2.50 4.93 -14.26
N GLU A 10 1.22 4.83 -14.63
CA GLU A 10 0.81 4.11 -15.84
C GLU A 10 1.36 4.76 -17.12
N MET A 11 1.20 6.09 -17.22
CA MET A 11 1.74 6.88 -18.31
C MET A 11 3.26 6.72 -18.41
N CYS A 12 3.97 6.82 -17.28
CA CYS A 12 5.41 6.63 -17.22
C CYS A 12 5.85 5.24 -17.71
N ILE A 13 5.15 4.17 -17.32
CA ILE A 13 5.43 2.82 -17.81
C ILE A 13 5.22 2.74 -19.32
N ARG A 14 4.13 3.30 -19.84
CA ARG A 14 3.85 3.31 -21.28
C ARG A 14 4.90 4.08 -22.08
N LEU A 15 5.32 5.24 -21.59
CA LEU A 15 6.38 6.03 -22.24
C LEU A 15 7.69 5.25 -22.30
N ARG A 16 8.11 4.60 -21.21
CA ARG A 16 9.33 3.77 -21.21
C ARG A 16 9.23 2.57 -22.16
N ARG A 17 8.07 1.91 -22.22
CA ARG A 17 7.82 0.82 -23.18
C ARG A 17 7.87 1.28 -24.64
N ALA A 18 7.55 2.55 -24.89
CA ALA A 18 7.70 3.18 -26.21
C ALA A 18 9.14 3.68 -26.47
N GLY A 19 10.12 3.35 -25.62
CA GLY A 19 11.53 3.70 -25.79
C GLY A 19 11.91 5.09 -25.26
N TRP A 20 10.98 5.82 -24.66
CA TRP A 20 11.27 7.13 -24.09
C TRP A 20 12.01 7.02 -22.75
N ARG A 21 12.85 8.02 -22.47
CA ARG A 21 13.52 8.17 -21.17
C ARG A 21 12.76 9.18 -20.33
N ILE A 22 12.62 8.89 -19.04
CA ILE A 22 11.97 9.79 -18.09
C ILE A 22 13.07 10.46 -17.27
N PHE A 23 13.10 11.78 -17.30
CA PHE A 23 14.00 12.58 -16.49
C PHE A 23 13.27 13.06 -15.23
N ARG A 24 13.84 12.77 -14.06
CA ARG A 24 13.34 13.26 -12.77
C ARG A 24 14.23 14.40 -12.30
N LEU A 25 13.64 15.59 -12.17
CA LEU A 25 14.29 16.72 -11.52
C LEU A 25 14.29 16.53 -10.00
N ASP A 26 15.42 16.76 -9.36
CA ASP A 26 15.54 16.75 -7.89
C ASP A 26 15.23 18.15 -7.34
N ALA A 27 14.01 18.61 -7.61
CA ALA A 27 13.51 19.90 -7.16
C ALA A 27 12.04 19.78 -6.74
N ASP A 28 11.68 20.48 -5.67
CA ASP A 28 10.28 20.57 -5.24
C ASP A 28 9.49 21.33 -6.29
N MET A 29 8.58 20.63 -6.98
CA MET A 29 7.71 21.27 -7.98
C MET A 29 6.51 21.96 -7.34
N THR A 30 5.88 21.29 -6.37
CA THR A 30 4.63 21.75 -5.74
C THR A 30 4.44 21.06 -4.40
N LEU A 31 3.97 21.81 -3.39
CA LEU A 31 3.54 21.26 -2.11
C LEU A 31 2.05 20.93 -2.18
N HIS A 32 1.71 19.65 -2.01
CA HIS A 32 0.33 19.18 -2.00
C HIS A 32 -0.10 18.83 -0.57
N ASP A 33 -1.05 19.60 -0.03
CA ASP A 33 -1.71 19.21 1.21
C ASP A 33 -2.72 18.08 0.92
N ALA A 34 -2.54 16.96 1.61
CA ALA A 34 -3.47 15.85 1.56
C ALA A 34 -4.84 16.21 2.17
N ALA A 35 -4.89 17.26 3.00
CA ALA A 35 -6.05 17.77 3.74
C ALA A 35 -6.78 16.64 4.48
N MET A 36 -6.02 15.80 5.17
CA MET A 36 -6.53 14.66 5.94
C MET A 36 -6.45 14.95 7.44
N MET A 37 -7.57 15.35 8.02
CA MET A 37 -7.66 15.71 9.44
C MET A 37 -8.36 14.63 10.27
N LYS A 38 -9.04 13.68 9.61
CA LYS A 38 -9.81 12.61 10.27
C LYS A 38 -9.19 11.24 10.00
N LEU A 39 -9.24 10.36 11.00
CA LEU A 39 -8.79 8.96 10.85
C LEU A 39 -9.57 8.20 9.76
N SER A 40 -10.86 8.52 9.58
CA SER A 40 -11.68 7.95 8.51
C SER A 40 -11.19 8.32 7.10
N GLN A 41 -10.68 9.55 6.91
CA GLN A 41 -10.09 9.99 5.65
C GLN A 41 -8.79 9.23 5.37
N PHE A 42 -7.93 9.08 6.38
CA PHE A 42 -6.74 8.23 6.30
C PHE A 42 -7.09 6.78 5.95
N TRP A 43 -8.13 6.21 6.57
CA TRP A 43 -8.58 4.85 6.33
C TRP A 43 -9.04 4.66 4.87
N ARG A 44 -9.95 5.53 4.39
CA ARG A 44 -10.43 5.50 3.01
C ARG A 44 -9.30 5.69 1.99
N ARG A 45 -8.38 6.62 2.25
CA ARG A 45 -7.19 6.81 1.40
C ARG A 45 -6.31 5.56 1.37
N SER A 46 -6.15 4.89 2.51
CA SER A 46 -5.36 3.65 2.60
C SER A 46 -6.01 2.50 1.82
N ILE A 47 -7.35 2.38 1.84
CA ILE A 47 -8.10 1.45 0.98
C ILE A 47 -7.85 1.78 -0.48
N ARG A 48 -7.97 3.06 -0.88
CA ARG A 48 -7.67 3.50 -2.26
C ARG A 48 -6.24 3.15 -2.66
N GLY A 49 -5.27 3.30 -1.76
CA GLY A 49 -3.89 2.90 -1.98
C GLY A 49 -3.75 1.38 -2.21
N GLY A 50 -4.45 0.56 -1.42
CA GLY A 50 -4.51 -0.89 -1.62
C GLY A 50 -5.09 -1.27 -2.98
N TRP A 51 -6.17 -0.60 -3.40
CA TRP A 51 -6.74 -0.77 -4.73
C TRP A 51 -5.71 -0.45 -5.83
N ALA A 52 -5.04 0.69 -5.72
CA ALA A 52 -4.01 1.13 -6.68
C ALA A 52 -2.88 0.10 -6.82
N VAL A 53 -2.42 -0.46 -5.70
CA VAL A 53 -1.39 -1.51 -5.66
C VAL A 53 -1.86 -2.75 -6.41
N ALA A 54 -3.09 -3.22 -6.16
CA ALA A 54 -3.64 -4.40 -6.82
C ALA A 54 -3.86 -4.18 -8.32
N GLU A 55 -4.42 -3.03 -8.70
CA GLU A 55 -4.64 -2.68 -10.11
C GLU A 55 -3.32 -2.54 -10.87
N GLY A 56 -2.34 -1.84 -10.27
CA GLY A 56 -1.00 -1.69 -10.83
C GLY A 56 -0.30 -3.03 -11.02
N PHE A 57 -0.34 -3.89 -10.00
CA PHE A 57 0.24 -5.24 -10.08
C PHE A 57 -0.46 -6.10 -11.15
N ALA A 58 -1.79 -6.07 -11.23
CA ALA A 58 -2.52 -6.84 -12.23
C ALA A 58 -2.20 -6.41 -13.67
N ARG A 59 -1.87 -5.12 -13.88
CA ARG A 59 -1.55 -4.57 -15.21
C ARG A 59 -0.07 -4.70 -15.59
N TYR A 60 0.83 -4.48 -14.64
CA TYR A 60 2.28 -4.33 -14.89
C TYR A 60 3.17 -5.11 -13.91
N GLY A 61 2.62 -6.04 -13.13
CA GLY A 61 3.36 -6.83 -12.15
C GLY A 61 4.28 -7.91 -12.74
N GLY A 62 4.14 -8.21 -14.03
CA GLY A 62 5.03 -9.09 -14.78
C GLY A 62 6.30 -8.40 -15.31
N PRO A 63 7.24 -9.17 -15.88
CA PRO A 63 8.40 -8.60 -16.56
C PRO A 63 7.99 -7.66 -17.71
N PRO A 64 8.80 -6.65 -18.05
CA PRO A 64 10.06 -6.27 -17.39
C PRO A 64 9.88 -5.38 -16.15
N GLU A 65 8.65 -4.97 -15.82
CA GLU A 65 8.41 -3.86 -14.90
C GLU A 65 8.31 -4.27 -13.43
N TYR A 66 7.79 -5.47 -13.16
CA TYR A 66 7.58 -5.98 -11.80
C TYR A 66 6.84 -4.98 -10.88
N TYR A 67 5.98 -4.16 -11.48
CA TYR A 67 5.40 -2.99 -10.83
C TYR A 67 4.54 -3.39 -9.64
N MET A 68 4.73 -2.73 -8.51
CA MET A 68 3.97 -2.93 -7.27
C MET A 68 3.99 -4.36 -6.69
N GLN A 69 4.83 -5.27 -7.18
CA GLN A 69 4.83 -6.67 -6.75
C GLN A 69 5.14 -6.82 -5.26
N ARG A 70 6.15 -6.09 -4.77
CA ARG A 70 6.55 -6.13 -3.35
C ARG A 70 5.46 -5.56 -2.45
N GLN A 71 4.83 -4.46 -2.88
CA GLN A 71 3.74 -3.80 -2.17
C GLN A 71 2.52 -4.71 -2.08
N HIS A 72 2.15 -5.36 -3.18
CA HIS A 72 1.03 -6.30 -3.25
C HIS A 72 1.20 -7.48 -2.28
N LYS A 73 2.37 -8.15 -2.34
CA LYS A 73 2.70 -9.26 -1.42
C LYS A 73 2.74 -8.79 0.04
N SER A 74 3.37 -7.64 0.30
CA SER A 74 3.46 -7.06 1.65
C SER A 74 2.09 -6.69 2.21
N GLY A 75 1.20 -6.13 1.38
CA GLY A 75 -0.17 -5.78 1.76
C GLY A 75 -0.94 -7.02 2.22
N TRP A 76 -0.90 -8.10 1.43
CA TRP A 76 -1.56 -9.35 1.80
C TRP A 76 -0.97 -10.01 3.04
N LEU A 77 0.36 -10.12 3.10
CA LEU A 77 1.05 -10.77 4.22
C LEU A 77 0.74 -10.08 5.55
N TRP A 78 0.94 -8.76 5.62
CA TRP A 78 0.82 -8.03 6.89
C TRP A 78 -0.59 -7.52 7.18
N GLY A 79 -1.42 -7.34 6.16
CA GLY A 79 -2.79 -6.84 6.32
C GLY A 79 -3.85 -7.92 6.50
N ALA A 80 -3.58 -9.16 6.06
CA ALA A 80 -4.54 -10.27 6.15
C ALA A 80 -3.88 -11.58 6.61
N GLY A 81 -2.76 -11.98 6.00
CA GLY A 81 -2.13 -13.29 6.24
C GLY A 81 -1.70 -13.50 7.69
N VAL A 82 -0.92 -12.58 8.27
CA VAL A 82 -0.47 -12.66 9.67
C VAL A 82 -1.66 -12.61 10.66
N PRO A 83 -2.63 -11.67 10.54
CA PRO A 83 -3.82 -11.68 11.39
C PRO A 83 -4.64 -12.98 11.31
N LEU A 84 -4.88 -13.49 10.11
CA LEU A 84 -5.63 -14.74 9.90
C LEU A 84 -4.88 -15.94 10.49
N ALA A 85 -3.58 -16.05 10.24
CA ALA A 85 -2.75 -17.11 10.79
C ALA A 85 -2.74 -17.09 12.32
N MET A 86 -2.66 -15.90 12.93
CA MET A 86 -2.72 -15.75 14.38
C MET A 86 -4.01 -16.35 14.97
N VAL A 87 -5.17 -16.04 14.38
CA VAL A 87 -6.48 -16.52 14.87
C VAL A 87 -6.68 -18.01 14.60
N ILE A 88 -6.39 -18.46 13.38
CA ILE A 88 -6.59 -19.86 12.98
C ILE A 88 -5.67 -20.80 13.79
N LEU A 89 -4.42 -20.38 14.03
CA LEU A 89 -3.45 -21.18 14.77
C LEU A 89 -3.56 -21.04 16.29
N ALA A 90 -4.42 -20.15 16.81
CA ALA A 90 -4.54 -19.92 18.26
C ALA A 90 -4.90 -21.20 19.02
N TRP A 91 -5.87 -21.96 18.51
CA TRP A 91 -6.31 -23.23 19.09
C TRP A 91 -5.23 -24.34 19.03
N PRO A 92 -4.68 -24.71 17.85
CA PRO A 92 -3.70 -25.80 17.77
C PRO A 92 -2.37 -25.48 18.44
N THR A 93 -2.00 -24.20 18.56
CA THR A 93 -0.71 -23.80 19.15
C THR A 93 -0.81 -23.40 20.63
N GLN A 94 -1.96 -23.60 21.27
CA GLN A 94 -2.21 -23.20 22.66
C GLN A 94 -1.83 -21.73 22.94
N GLY A 95 -2.03 -20.85 21.95
CA GLY A 95 -1.71 -19.42 22.04
C GLY A 95 -0.28 -19.02 21.65
N LEU A 96 0.63 -19.94 21.29
CA LEU A 96 1.95 -19.57 20.75
C LEU A 96 1.85 -18.72 19.47
N SER A 97 0.76 -18.84 18.70
CA SER A 97 0.49 -18.01 17.53
C SER A 97 0.43 -16.51 17.84
N PHE A 98 0.19 -16.10 19.10
CA PHE A 98 0.24 -14.69 19.49
C PHE A 98 1.65 -14.08 19.37
N LEU A 99 2.71 -14.89 19.32
CA LEU A 99 4.06 -14.40 19.03
C LEU A 99 4.16 -13.75 17.65
N LEU A 100 3.26 -14.07 16.71
CA LEU A 100 3.18 -13.38 15.43
C LEU A 100 2.89 -11.89 15.57
N LEU A 101 2.27 -11.45 16.68
CA LEU A 101 2.07 -10.03 16.97
C LEU A 101 3.39 -9.28 17.12
N LEU A 102 4.48 -9.94 17.54
CA LEU A 102 5.81 -9.34 17.61
C LEU A 102 6.36 -8.95 16.23
N GLY A 103 5.80 -9.50 15.15
CA GLY A 103 6.10 -9.07 13.79
C GLY A 103 5.73 -7.61 13.52
N TYR A 104 4.68 -7.08 14.15
CA TYR A 104 4.24 -5.69 13.97
C TYR A 104 5.19 -4.65 14.59
N PRO A 105 5.63 -4.74 15.86
CA PRO A 105 6.63 -3.82 16.40
C PRO A 105 7.97 -3.94 15.63
N TYR A 106 8.36 -5.14 15.19
CA TYR A 106 9.51 -5.30 14.30
C TYR A 106 9.33 -4.55 12.98
N LEU A 107 8.15 -4.64 12.36
CA LEU A 107 7.85 -3.91 11.12
C LEU A 107 7.88 -2.39 11.33
N ILE A 108 7.31 -1.90 12.44
CA ILE A 108 7.37 -0.47 12.81
C ILE A 108 8.83 -0.03 12.95
N TRP A 109 9.63 -0.77 13.71
CA TRP A 109 11.06 -0.48 13.88
C TRP A 109 11.82 -0.48 12.55
N ARG A 110 11.56 -1.46 11.68
CA ARG A 110 12.18 -1.55 10.35
C ARG A 110 11.84 -0.34 9.48
N VAL A 111 10.58 0.09 9.45
CA VAL A 111 10.16 1.28 8.69
C VAL A 111 10.76 2.54 9.30
N TYR A 112 10.80 2.64 10.63
CA TYR A 112 11.43 3.75 11.34
C TYR A 112 12.91 3.89 10.97
N ARG A 113 13.70 2.80 11.06
CA ARG A 113 15.13 2.80 10.72
C ARG A 113 15.39 3.20 9.28
N TYR A 114 14.53 2.75 8.36
CA TYR A 114 14.60 3.16 6.95
C TYR A 114 14.37 4.67 6.78
N ARG A 115 13.36 5.25 7.44
CA ARG A 115 13.07 6.69 7.35
C ARG A 115 14.15 7.56 8.00
N ILE A 116 14.71 7.13 9.12
CA ILE A 116 15.89 7.78 9.71
C ILE A 116 17.07 7.79 8.74
N GLY A 117 17.36 6.66 8.09
CA GLY A 117 18.41 6.57 7.07
C GLY A 117 18.16 7.46 5.85
N ALA A 118 16.91 7.84 5.60
CA ALA A 118 16.52 8.77 4.54
C ALA A 118 16.58 10.25 4.95
N GLY A 119 16.98 10.57 6.19
CA GLY A 119 17.15 11.94 6.67
C GLY A 119 15.91 12.54 7.35
N ASP A 120 14.86 11.76 7.60
CA ASP A 120 13.68 12.25 8.31
C ASP A 120 13.98 12.58 9.78
N ARG A 121 13.31 13.59 10.31
CA ARG A 121 13.29 13.87 11.75
C ARG A 121 12.74 12.65 12.53
N PRO A 122 13.29 12.30 13.70
CA PRO A 122 12.82 11.14 14.47
C PRO A 122 11.35 11.18 14.89
N SER A 123 10.77 12.36 15.09
CA SER A 123 9.33 12.52 15.34
C SER A 123 8.49 12.12 14.12
N HIS A 124 8.86 12.62 12.94
CA HIS A 124 8.16 12.32 11.68
C HIS A 124 8.34 10.85 11.28
N ALA A 125 9.55 10.31 11.43
CA ALA A 125 9.83 8.91 11.13
C ALA A 125 9.00 7.94 11.99
N ARG A 126 8.82 8.24 13.28
CA ARG A 126 7.97 7.44 14.19
C ARG A 126 6.51 7.48 13.76
N LEU A 127 5.99 8.68 13.50
CA LEU A 127 4.60 8.87 13.05
C LEU A 127 4.35 8.14 11.73
N TYR A 128 5.25 8.31 10.76
CA TYR A 128 5.20 7.64 9.47
C TYR A 128 5.20 6.13 9.62
N ALA A 129 6.11 5.57 10.44
CA ALA A 129 6.21 4.13 10.64
C ALA A 129 4.93 3.54 11.24
N PHE A 130 4.38 4.19 12.27
CA PHE A 130 3.13 3.77 12.89
C PHE A 130 1.97 3.73 11.89
N TYR A 131 1.70 4.85 11.19
CA TYR A 131 0.60 4.91 10.24
C TYR A 131 0.83 4.02 9.01
N THR A 132 2.08 3.81 8.58
CA THR A 132 2.40 2.87 7.50
C THR A 132 2.02 1.45 7.87
N VAL A 133 2.34 1.01 9.09
CA VAL A 133 1.97 -0.32 9.57
C VAL A 133 0.46 -0.43 9.79
N LEU A 134 -0.15 0.58 10.40
CA LEU A 134 -1.61 0.64 10.57
C LEU A 134 -2.35 0.56 9.23
N SER A 135 -1.80 1.16 8.17
CA SER A 135 -2.41 1.15 6.84
C SER A 135 -2.42 -0.24 6.16
N LYS A 136 -1.69 -1.24 6.68
CA LYS A 136 -1.62 -2.57 6.04
C LYS A 136 -2.97 -3.26 5.98
N ILE A 137 -3.79 -3.13 7.02
CA ILE A 137 -5.14 -3.69 7.08
C ILE A 137 -6.05 -3.05 6.00
N PRO A 138 -6.26 -1.72 5.98
CA PRO A 138 -7.08 -1.10 4.93
C PRO A 138 -6.49 -1.29 3.52
N GLN A 139 -5.17 -1.37 3.36
CA GLN A 139 -4.57 -1.73 2.07
C GLN A 139 -4.98 -3.14 1.63
N ALA A 140 -4.94 -4.15 2.50
CA ALA A 140 -5.39 -5.50 2.17
C ALA A 140 -6.88 -5.52 1.79
N ILE A 141 -7.71 -4.74 2.49
CA ILE A 141 -9.13 -4.57 2.14
C ILE A 141 -9.26 -3.99 0.73
N GLY A 142 -8.56 -2.91 0.41
CA GLY A 142 -8.57 -2.30 -0.92
C GLY A 142 -8.08 -3.23 -2.02
N GLN A 143 -7.04 -4.03 -1.76
CA GLN A 143 -6.59 -5.06 -2.68
C GLN A 143 -7.67 -6.11 -2.92
N GLY A 144 -8.34 -6.58 -1.86
CA GLY A 144 -9.46 -7.53 -1.97
C GLY A 144 -10.63 -6.97 -2.77
N GLN A 145 -10.99 -5.70 -2.54
CA GLN A 145 -12.05 -5.01 -3.29
C GLN A 145 -11.73 -4.96 -4.80
N TYR A 146 -10.48 -4.72 -5.18
CA TYR A 146 -10.06 -4.75 -6.58
C TYR A 146 -10.29 -6.12 -7.21
N TRP A 147 -9.79 -7.18 -6.58
CA TRP A 147 -9.90 -8.54 -7.12
C TRP A 147 -11.35 -9.02 -7.17
N LEU A 148 -12.15 -8.69 -6.17
CA LEU A 148 -13.57 -9.00 -6.14
C LEU A 148 -14.33 -8.29 -7.27
N THR A 149 -14.10 -6.99 -7.45
CA THR A 149 -14.71 -6.20 -8.54
C THR A 149 -14.30 -6.73 -9.91
N ARG A 150 -13.01 -7.06 -10.07
CA ARG A 150 -12.48 -7.64 -11.31
C ARG A 150 -13.11 -8.99 -11.61
N TRP A 151 -13.24 -9.87 -10.61
CA TRP A 151 -13.88 -11.17 -10.78
C TRP A 151 -15.37 -11.06 -11.12
N GLN A 152 -16.06 -10.07 -10.56
CA GLN A 152 -17.47 -9.78 -10.87
C GLN A 152 -17.67 -9.05 -12.21
N GLY A 153 -16.61 -8.69 -12.92
CA GLY A 153 -16.69 -7.91 -14.16
C GLY A 153 -17.26 -6.50 -13.98
N LYS A 154 -17.31 -5.98 -12.74
CA LYS A 154 -17.90 -4.68 -12.43
C LYS A 154 -16.95 -3.54 -12.81
N THR A 155 -17.54 -2.39 -13.13
CA THR A 155 -16.78 -1.16 -13.31
C THR A 155 -16.30 -0.62 -11.98
N ALA A 156 -15.09 -0.09 -12.01
CA ALA A 156 -14.40 0.38 -10.84
C ALA A 156 -14.98 1.75 -10.42
N THR A 157 -15.42 1.89 -9.16
CA THR A 157 -15.95 3.16 -8.61
C THR A 157 -14.86 3.96 -7.91
N LEU A 158 -14.91 5.30 -8.04
CA LEU A 158 -13.95 6.18 -7.39
C LEU A 158 -14.07 6.09 -5.87
N ILE A 159 -12.96 5.72 -5.20
CA ILE A 159 -12.86 5.75 -3.74
C ILE A 159 -12.46 7.16 -3.32
N GLU A 160 -13.44 7.99 -2.98
CA GLU A 160 -13.21 9.36 -2.53
C GLU A 160 -13.06 9.44 -1.00
N TYR A 161 -12.00 10.12 -0.55
CA TYR A 161 -11.71 10.30 0.87
C TYR A 161 -11.84 11.75 1.32
N LYS A 162 -11.91 12.71 0.40
CA LYS A 162 -12.17 14.12 0.67
C LYS A 162 -13.68 14.35 0.60
N GLY A 163 -14.36 14.14 1.72
CA GLY A 163 -15.79 14.35 1.92
C GLY A 163 -16.11 14.46 3.40
#